data_AF-A0A2H0YHK6-F1
#
_entry.id   AF-A0A2H0YHK6-F1
#
_cell.length_a   1.000
_cell.length_b   1.000
_cell.length_c   1.000
_cell.angle_alpha   90.00
_cell.angle_beta   90.00
_cell.angle_gamma   90.00
#
_symmetry.space_group_name_H-M   'P 1'
#
loop_
_entity.id
_entity.type
_entity.pdbx_description
1 polymer ?
#
loop_
_entity_poly.entity_id
_entity_poly.type
_entity_poly.pdbx_seq_one_letter_code
_entity_poly.pdbx_strand_id
1 'polypeptide(L)'
;MLEVILIIVILAVLFDISNGWNDSANAIATVVSTRVLSPLQAVILSAIMNILGAFSSTAVAKTIGSGIVAPDSVTNIVVGSALISSFLWNAAMTLIGMPVSASHALIGSLMGAAVAFKGIGILEYAGLTKIFLALLISPVLGILGGFCLMKAILACFGTRSPGKINKVFGRLQLVSSAFMAFSHGSNDAQKVMGIITLSLVSGGFLQALEVPFWVILVCAMAMGVGTAIGGWRVIKTIGVQMLKLQPVHGFAAETSASLIIIISSFFGLPVSTTHVISTSIMGVGATQRIRAVRWGVAGKIVLAWFFTLPMSILMAWLICKILLRIL
;
A
#
# COMPACT_ATOMS: atom_id res chain seq x y z
N MET A 1 15.81 -26.98 4.42
CA MET A 1 15.72 -25.80 3.52
C MET A 1 14.30 -25.55 3.02
N LEU A 2 13.59 -26.57 2.49
CA LEU A 2 12.19 -26.42 2.03
C LEU A 2 11.23 -25.96 3.14
N GLU A 3 11.36 -26.52 4.35
CA GLU A 3 10.53 -26.15 5.52
C GLU A 3 10.66 -24.66 5.89
N VAL A 4 11.88 -24.12 5.82
CA VAL A 4 12.13 -22.69 6.12
C VAL A 4 11.43 -21.81 5.09
N ILE A 5 11.47 -22.18 3.81
CA ILE A 5 10.77 -21.41 2.76
C ILE A 5 9.27 -21.49 2.93
N LEU A 6 8.72 -22.66 3.31
CA LEU A 6 7.30 -22.77 3.59
C LEU A 6 6.89 -21.81 4.71
N ILE A 7 7.69 -21.71 5.78
CA ILE A 7 7.47 -20.72 6.85
C ILE A 7 7.51 -19.30 6.31
N ILE A 8 8.49 -18.96 5.46
CA ILE A 8 8.57 -17.62 4.84
C ILE A 8 7.35 -17.31 3.98
N VAL A 9 6.89 -18.26 3.18
CA VAL A 9 5.68 -18.09 2.36
C VAL A 9 4.45 -17.88 3.26
N ILE A 10 4.31 -18.63 4.35
CA ILE A 10 3.21 -18.44 5.31
C ILE A 10 3.28 -17.04 5.94
N LEU A 11 4.45 -16.60 6.40
CA LEU A 11 4.64 -15.26 6.97
C LEU A 11 4.35 -14.15 5.95
N ALA A 12 4.76 -14.36 4.70
CA ALA A 12 4.51 -13.44 3.60
C ALA A 12 3.01 -13.33 3.30
N VAL A 13 2.30 -14.45 3.26
CA VAL A 13 0.83 -14.49 3.10
C VAL A 13 0.13 -13.79 4.26
N LEU A 14 0.56 -14.02 5.51
CA LEU A 14 -0.01 -13.33 6.67
C LEU A 14 0.20 -11.82 6.59
N PHE A 15 1.40 -11.39 6.19
CA PHE A 15 1.69 -9.99 5.94
C PHE A 15 0.81 -9.42 4.82
N ASP A 16 0.65 -10.11 3.69
CA ASP A 16 -0.15 -9.64 2.56
C ASP A 16 -1.65 -9.56 2.89
N ILE A 17 -2.17 -10.53 3.66
CA ILE A 17 -3.52 -10.46 4.22
C ILE A 17 -3.65 -9.25 5.14
N SER A 18 -2.67 -9.00 6.03
CA SER A 18 -2.69 -7.81 6.89
C SER A 18 -2.64 -6.51 6.09
N ASN A 19 -1.92 -6.52 4.96
CA ASN A 19 -1.83 -5.40 4.04
C ASN A 19 -3.20 -5.11 3.43
N GLY A 20 -3.81 -6.11 2.79
CA GLY A 20 -5.18 -6.00 2.28
C GLY A 20 -6.18 -5.56 3.35
N TRP A 21 -5.99 -5.98 4.61
CA TRP A 21 -6.86 -5.60 5.73
C TRP A 21 -6.71 -4.12 6.15
N ASN A 22 -5.50 -3.56 6.19
CA ASN A 22 -5.31 -2.12 6.47
C ASN A 22 -5.78 -1.28 5.27
N ASP A 23 -5.32 -1.68 4.07
CA ASP A 23 -5.41 -0.87 2.87
C ASP A 23 -6.72 -1.06 2.10
N SER A 24 -7.61 -1.96 2.55
CA SER A 24 -9.00 -2.00 2.08
C SER A 24 -9.66 -0.62 2.18
N ALA A 25 -9.26 0.19 3.16
CA ALA A 25 -9.72 1.55 3.33
C ALA A 25 -9.41 2.46 2.14
N ASN A 26 -8.33 2.20 1.40
CA ASN A 26 -7.87 3.03 0.29
C ASN A 26 -8.85 3.02 -0.89
N ALA A 27 -9.52 1.89 -1.14
CA ALA A 27 -10.49 1.76 -2.24
C ALA A 27 -11.96 1.75 -1.78
N ILE A 28 -12.24 1.30 -0.54
CA ILE A 28 -13.61 1.15 -0.03
C ILE A 28 -14.11 2.43 0.65
N ALA A 29 -13.25 3.16 1.36
CA ALA A 29 -13.71 4.22 2.24
C ALA A 29 -14.42 5.35 1.49
N THR A 30 -13.93 5.75 0.32
CA THR A 30 -14.53 6.87 -0.40
C THR A 30 -15.90 6.48 -0.97
N VAL A 31 -16.02 5.34 -1.65
CA VAL A 31 -17.26 4.91 -2.33
C VAL A 31 -18.38 4.53 -1.34
N VAL A 32 -18.01 4.02 -0.16
CA VAL A 32 -18.97 3.76 0.94
C VAL A 32 -19.36 5.06 1.64
N SER A 33 -18.42 5.98 1.88
CA SER A 33 -18.73 7.26 2.54
C SER A 33 -19.65 8.15 1.69
N THR A 34 -19.53 8.10 0.37
CA THR A 34 -20.39 8.82 -0.58
C THR A 34 -21.71 8.10 -0.85
N ARG A 35 -21.88 6.88 -0.31
CA ARG A 35 -23.07 6.03 -0.46
C ARG A 35 -23.36 5.63 -1.91
N VAL A 36 -22.33 5.56 -2.74
CA VAL A 36 -22.45 5.06 -4.13
C VAL A 36 -22.60 3.55 -4.14
N LEU A 37 -21.87 2.85 -3.26
CA LEU A 37 -21.98 1.40 -3.06
C LEU A 37 -22.35 1.07 -1.61
N SER A 38 -23.04 -0.05 -1.43
CA SER A 38 -23.17 -0.65 -0.11
C SER A 38 -21.82 -1.21 0.36
N PRO A 39 -21.59 -1.35 1.68
CA PRO A 39 -20.34 -1.90 2.20
C PRO A 39 -19.96 -3.25 1.58
N LEU A 40 -20.92 -4.17 1.42
CA LEU A 40 -20.67 -5.49 0.84
C LEU A 40 -20.29 -5.40 -0.64
N GLN A 41 -20.97 -4.54 -1.42
CA GLN A 41 -20.65 -4.35 -2.84
C GLN A 41 -19.25 -3.77 -3.03
N ALA A 42 -18.85 -2.81 -2.20
CA ALA A 42 -17.53 -2.21 -2.24
C ALA A 42 -16.43 -3.21 -1.88
N VAL A 43 -16.65 -4.06 -0.88
CA VAL A 43 -15.72 -5.14 -0.49
C VAL A 43 -15.52 -6.13 -1.63
N ILE A 44 -16.62 -6.62 -2.24
CA ILE A 44 -16.55 -7.60 -3.34
C ILE A 44 -15.82 -7.00 -4.55
N LEU A 45 -16.20 -5.79 -4.95
CA LEU A 45 -15.55 -5.09 -6.06
C LEU A 45 -14.06 -4.89 -5.79
N SER A 46 -13.70 -4.39 -4.61
CA SER A 46 -12.32 -4.13 -4.25
C SER A 46 -11.48 -5.40 -4.19
N ALA A 47 -12.01 -6.49 -3.63
CA ALA A 47 -11.29 -7.76 -3.53
C ALA A 47 -10.99 -8.34 -4.92
N ILE A 48 -11.99 -8.38 -5.81
CA ILE A 48 -11.81 -8.89 -7.18
C ILE A 48 -10.81 -8.01 -7.95
N MET A 49 -10.97 -6.68 -7.88
CA MET A 49 -10.08 -5.77 -8.60
C MET A 49 -8.64 -5.81 -8.05
N ASN A 50 -8.45 -5.98 -6.74
CA ASN A 50 -7.12 -6.19 -6.15
C ASN A 50 -6.46 -7.46 -6.69
N ILE A 51 -7.20 -8.57 -6.78
CA ILE A 51 -6.70 -9.83 -7.36
C ILE A 51 -6.28 -9.58 -8.82
N LEU A 52 -7.14 -8.98 -9.63
CA LEU A 52 -6.84 -8.69 -11.04
C LEU A 52 -5.63 -7.76 -11.19
N GLY A 53 -5.52 -6.74 -10.34
CA GLY A 53 -4.39 -5.84 -10.28
C GLY A 53 -3.07 -6.57 -10.01
N ALA A 54 -3.07 -7.53 -9.10
CA ALA A 54 -1.88 -8.30 -8.75
C ALA A 54 -1.31 -9.11 -9.93
N PHE A 55 -2.14 -9.53 -10.90
CA PHE A 55 -1.69 -10.23 -12.10
C PHE A 55 -1.14 -9.30 -13.20
N SER A 56 -1.23 -7.97 -13.03
CA SER A 56 -0.95 -7.03 -14.13
C SER A 56 0.53 -6.82 -14.44
N SER A 57 1.43 -7.02 -13.48
CA SER A 57 2.88 -6.75 -13.64
C SER A 57 3.69 -7.43 -12.53
N THR A 58 5.01 -7.50 -12.73
CA THR A 58 6.00 -7.96 -11.74
C THR A 58 7.17 -6.97 -11.57
N ALA A 59 7.06 -5.76 -12.15
CA ALA A 59 8.12 -4.75 -12.14
C ALA A 59 8.46 -4.25 -10.73
N VAL A 60 7.45 -4.01 -9.88
CA VAL A 60 7.64 -3.59 -8.48
C VAL A 60 8.26 -4.73 -7.66
N ALA A 61 7.86 -5.98 -7.94
CA ALA A 61 8.42 -7.16 -7.29
C ALA A 61 9.93 -7.27 -7.52
N LYS A 62 10.38 -7.01 -8.75
CA LYS A 62 11.81 -6.97 -9.09
C LYS A 62 12.56 -5.88 -8.31
N THR A 63 11.99 -4.67 -8.24
CA THR A 63 12.60 -3.57 -7.46
C THR A 63 12.68 -3.88 -5.97
N ILE A 64 11.66 -4.51 -5.38
CA ILE A 64 11.69 -4.92 -3.96
C ILE A 64 12.68 -6.07 -3.74
N GLY A 65 12.73 -7.02 -4.66
CA GLY A 65 13.55 -8.24 -4.55
C GLY A 65 15.06 -7.99 -4.58
N SER A 66 15.54 -6.91 -5.20
CA SER A 66 16.98 -6.56 -5.22
C SER A 66 17.31 -5.14 -4.81
N GLY A 67 16.33 -4.23 -4.72
CA GLY A 67 16.59 -2.81 -4.49
C GLY A 67 16.84 -2.43 -3.03
N ILE A 68 16.66 -3.36 -2.09
CA ILE A 68 16.86 -3.11 -0.65
C ILE A 68 18.15 -3.78 -0.17
N VAL A 69 18.37 -5.02 -0.61
CA VAL A 69 19.51 -5.87 -0.29
C VAL A 69 19.79 -6.78 -1.50
N ALA A 70 21.06 -7.13 -1.73
CA ALA A 70 21.41 -8.12 -2.74
C ALA A 70 20.88 -9.51 -2.34
N PRO A 71 20.25 -10.28 -3.25
CA PRO A 71 19.69 -11.60 -2.93
C PRO A 71 20.68 -12.58 -2.31
N ASP A 72 21.92 -12.59 -2.79
CA ASP A 72 22.97 -13.50 -2.32
C ASP A 72 23.59 -13.06 -0.97
N SER A 73 23.22 -11.87 -0.48
CA SER A 73 23.79 -11.30 0.73
C SER A 73 23.00 -11.60 2.01
N VAL A 74 21.73 -12.01 1.87
CA VAL A 74 20.77 -12.23 2.97
C VAL A 74 20.40 -13.69 3.15
N THR A 75 19.85 -14.00 4.34
CA THR A 75 19.37 -15.34 4.68
C THR A 75 17.86 -15.33 4.88
N ASN A 76 17.25 -16.51 4.88
CA ASN A 76 15.82 -16.64 5.20
C ASN A 76 15.48 -16.15 6.62
N ILE A 77 16.44 -16.14 7.57
CA ILE A 77 16.22 -15.55 8.91
C ILE A 77 15.99 -14.04 8.81
N VAL A 78 16.75 -13.35 7.96
CA VAL A 78 16.58 -11.90 7.71
C VAL A 78 15.20 -11.63 7.12
N VAL A 79 14.83 -12.37 6.08
CA VAL A 79 13.51 -12.22 5.42
C VAL A 79 12.37 -12.53 6.39
N GLY A 80 12.47 -13.61 7.17
CA GLY A 80 11.46 -13.99 8.15
C GLY A 80 11.30 -12.95 9.25
N SER A 81 12.41 -12.40 9.76
CA SER A 81 12.40 -11.32 10.76
C SER A 81 11.69 -10.07 10.21
N ALA A 82 11.97 -9.73 8.95
CA ALA A 82 11.34 -8.60 8.29
C ALA A 82 9.82 -8.79 8.15
N LEU A 83 9.38 -9.98 7.72
CA LEU A 83 7.96 -10.30 7.56
C LEU A 83 7.20 -10.31 8.89
N ILE A 84 7.78 -10.89 9.95
CA ILE A 84 7.18 -10.88 11.29
C ILE A 84 7.00 -9.44 11.78
N SER A 85 8.07 -8.62 11.71
CA SER A 85 8.00 -7.21 12.12
C SER A 85 6.94 -6.44 11.34
N SER A 86 6.94 -6.59 10.01
CA SER A 86 6.01 -5.89 9.12
C SER A 86 4.56 -6.28 9.38
N PHE A 87 4.30 -7.58 9.57
CA PHE A 87 2.97 -8.09 9.93
C PHE A 87 2.50 -7.55 11.28
N LEU A 88 3.34 -7.64 12.31
CA LEU A 88 2.99 -7.18 13.66
C LEU A 88 2.68 -5.68 13.66
N TRP A 89 3.52 -4.87 13.03
CA TRP A 89 3.29 -3.43 12.94
C TRP A 89 1.98 -3.11 12.20
N ASN A 90 1.79 -3.72 11.02
CA ASN A 90 0.62 -3.45 10.20
C ASN A 90 -0.68 -3.89 10.89
N ALA A 91 -0.70 -5.10 11.45
CA ALA A 91 -1.85 -5.61 12.22
C ALA A 91 -2.16 -4.73 13.44
N ALA A 92 -1.15 -4.31 14.20
CA ALA A 92 -1.34 -3.41 15.35
C ALA A 92 -1.98 -2.08 14.93
N MET A 93 -1.49 -1.48 13.84
CA MET A 93 -2.02 -0.22 13.30
C MET A 93 -3.45 -0.37 12.78
N THR A 94 -3.76 -1.48 12.10
CA THR A 94 -5.13 -1.80 11.68
C THR A 94 -6.08 -1.95 12.86
N LEU A 95 -5.65 -2.64 13.93
CA LEU A 95 -6.43 -2.83 15.14
C LEU A 95 -6.77 -1.51 15.83
N ILE A 96 -5.83 -0.55 15.89
CA ILE A 96 -6.10 0.78 16.43
C ILE A 96 -6.83 1.72 15.45
N GLY A 97 -7.03 1.29 14.20
CA GLY A 97 -7.74 2.06 13.17
C GLY A 97 -6.91 3.17 12.53
N MET A 98 -5.58 3.09 12.61
CA MET A 98 -4.66 4.05 12.01
C MET A 98 -4.25 3.58 10.60
N PRO A 99 -4.48 4.39 9.56
CA PRO A 99 -4.01 4.10 8.21
C PRO A 99 -2.50 4.32 8.15
N VAL A 100 -1.75 3.26 7.87
CA VAL A 100 -0.29 3.30 7.78
C VAL A 100 0.19 2.74 6.44
N SER A 101 1.46 2.91 6.14
CA SER A 101 2.06 2.40 4.91
C SER A 101 2.66 1.02 5.14
N ALA A 102 2.01 -0.03 4.61
CA ALA A 102 2.59 -1.36 4.55
C ALA A 102 3.94 -1.38 3.78
N SER A 103 4.12 -0.47 2.82
CA SER A 103 5.39 -0.31 2.08
C SER A 103 6.53 0.13 2.99
N HIS A 104 6.33 1.19 3.79
CA HIS A 104 7.34 1.65 4.75
C HIS A 104 7.59 0.60 5.84
N ALA A 105 6.55 -0.11 6.28
CA ALA A 105 6.68 -1.20 7.23
C ALA A 105 7.58 -2.32 6.68
N LEU A 106 7.33 -2.77 5.45
CA LEU A 106 8.09 -3.84 4.80
C LEU A 106 9.53 -3.45 4.49
N ILE A 107 9.73 -2.31 3.84
CA ILE A 107 11.05 -1.81 3.44
C ILE A 107 11.89 -1.54 4.70
N GLY A 108 11.32 -0.83 5.67
CA GLY A 108 12.00 -0.55 6.94
C GLY A 108 12.34 -1.84 7.70
N SER A 109 11.42 -2.81 7.76
CA SER A 109 11.70 -4.08 8.43
C SER A 109 12.81 -4.87 7.74
N LEU A 110 12.84 -4.91 6.40
CA LEU A 110 13.91 -5.61 5.69
C LEU A 110 15.26 -4.92 5.88
N MET A 111 15.30 -3.58 5.83
CA MET A 111 16.49 -2.80 6.16
C MET A 111 16.97 -3.11 7.59
N GLY A 112 16.08 -3.04 8.58
CA GLY A 112 16.42 -3.28 9.99
C GLY A 112 16.96 -4.68 10.25
N ALA A 113 16.32 -5.71 9.69
CA ALA A 113 16.79 -7.09 9.79
C ALA A 113 18.14 -7.29 9.08
N ALA A 114 18.33 -6.73 7.88
CA ALA A 114 19.58 -6.84 7.16
C ALA A 114 20.75 -6.17 7.90
N VAL A 115 20.50 -4.97 8.44
CA VAL A 115 21.47 -4.23 9.27
C VAL A 115 21.81 -5.01 10.55
N ALA A 116 20.84 -5.68 11.18
CA ALA A 116 21.10 -6.56 12.32
C ALA A 116 22.03 -7.73 11.96
N PHE A 117 21.92 -8.25 10.74
CA PHE A 117 22.68 -9.40 10.29
C PHE A 117 24.13 -9.08 9.92
N LYS A 118 24.36 -8.07 9.06
CA LYS A 118 25.70 -7.76 8.52
C LYS A 118 26.09 -6.27 8.59
N GLY A 119 25.32 -5.45 9.30
CA GLY A 119 25.58 -4.02 9.42
C GLY A 119 25.07 -3.21 8.23
N ILE A 120 25.31 -1.90 8.25
CA ILE A 120 24.72 -0.93 7.30
C ILE A 120 25.22 -1.14 5.86
N GLY A 121 26.40 -1.72 5.67
CA GLY A 121 27.00 -1.96 4.35
C GLY A 121 26.27 -2.98 3.46
N ILE A 122 25.32 -3.76 3.99
CA ILE A 122 24.52 -4.72 3.20
C ILE A 122 23.44 -4.05 2.34
N LEU A 123 23.13 -2.78 2.63
CA LEU A 123 22.02 -2.08 1.99
C LEU A 123 22.36 -1.63 0.58
N GLU A 124 21.44 -1.86 -0.35
CA GLU A 124 21.56 -1.45 -1.74
C GLU A 124 21.18 0.03 -1.91
N TYR A 125 22.14 0.93 -1.66
CA TYR A 125 21.90 2.38 -1.64
C TYR A 125 21.24 2.93 -2.91
N ALA A 126 21.65 2.43 -4.09
CA ALA A 126 21.08 2.88 -5.35
C ALA A 126 19.60 2.50 -5.49
N GLY A 127 19.25 1.28 -5.08
CA GLY A 127 17.86 0.81 -5.06
C GLY A 127 17.04 1.54 -4.00
N LEU A 128 17.56 1.66 -2.78
CA LEU A 128 16.90 2.39 -1.69
C LEU A 128 16.64 3.84 -2.06
N THR A 129 17.59 4.51 -2.72
CA THR A 129 17.40 5.90 -3.17
C THR A 129 16.19 6.00 -4.12
N LYS A 130 16.07 5.09 -5.10
CA LYS A 130 14.91 5.06 -6.01
C LYS A 130 13.61 4.81 -5.25
N ILE A 131 13.61 3.86 -4.32
CA ILE A 131 12.45 3.50 -3.51
C ILE A 131 12.01 4.68 -2.64
N PHE A 132 12.91 5.29 -1.88
CA PHE A 132 12.60 6.42 -1.01
C PHE A 132 12.18 7.67 -1.78
N LEU A 133 12.78 7.94 -2.95
CA LEU A 133 12.32 9.02 -3.83
C LEU A 133 10.87 8.78 -4.27
N ALA A 134 10.51 7.55 -4.67
CA ALA A 134 9.13 7.22 -5.04
C ALA A 134 8.16 7.38 -3.84
N LEU A 135 8.56 6.92 -2.65
CA LEU A 135 7.76 7.06 -1.42
C LEU A 135 7.57 8.52 -0.98
N LEU A 136 8.56 9.38 -1.23
CA LEU A 136 8.52 10.81 -0.87
C LEU A 136 7.77 11.66 -1.89
N ILE A 137 7.94 11.38 -3.19
CA ILE A 137 7.35 12.17 -4.28
C ILE A 137 5.88 11.82 -4.47
N SER A 138 5.51 10.54 -4.35
CA SER A 138 4.13 10.10 -4.65
C SER A 138 3.03 10.77 -3.81
N PRO A 139 3.19 11.08 -2.51
CA PRO A 139 2.17 11.81 -1.75
C PRO A 139 2.06 13.28 -2.14
N VAL A 140 3.17 13.91 -2.57
CA VAL A 140 3.15 15.28 -3.11
C VAL A 140 2.36 15.31 -4.42
N LEU A 141 2.63 14.36 -5.31
CA LEU A 141 1.82 14.16 -6.51
C LEU A 141 0.36 13.86 -6.17
N GLY A 142 0.10 13.15 -5.07
CA GLY A 142 -1.24 12.90 -4.56
C GLY A 142 -2.01 14.20 -4.30
N ILE A 143 -1.44 15.11 -3.49
CA ILE A 143 -2.03 16.45 -3.24
C ILE A 143 -2.26 17.20 -4.54
N LEU A 144 -1.22 17.32 -5.39
CA LEU A 144 -1.27 18.11 -6.61
C LEU A 144 -2.28 17.54 -7.60
N GLY A 145 -2.26 16.24 -7.84
CA GLY A 145 -3.15 15.55 -8.76
C GLY A 145 -4.61 15.65 -8.31
N GLY A 146 -4.89 15.42 -7.01
CA GLY A 146 -6.23 15.55 -6.47
C GLY A 146 -6.76 16.98 -6.57
N PHE A 147 -5.92 17.98 -6.26
CA PHE A 147 -6.26 19.39 -6.39
C PHE A 147 -6.52 19.80 -7.85
N CYS A 148 -5.61 19.46 -8.76
CA CYS A 148 -5.71 19.81 -10.18
C CYS A 148 -6.92 19.15 -10.84
N LEU A 149 -7.15 17.85 -10.60
CA LEU A 149 -8.28 17.14 -11.18
C LEU A 149 -9.61 17.70 -10.67
N MET A 150 -9.72 17.99 -9.37
CA MET A 150 -10.92 18.60 -8.82
C MET A 150 -11.14 20.02 -9.36
N LYS A 151 -10.07 20.84 -9.50
CA LYS A 151 -10.15 22.16 -10.13
C LYS A 151 -10.63 22.07 -11.58
N ALA A 152 -10.13 21.11 -12.36
CA ALA A 152 -10.58 20.88 -13.73
C ALA A 152 -12.07 20.50 -13.78
N ILE A 153 -12.52 19.61 -12.89
CA ILE A 153 -13.94 19.25 -12.77
C ILE A 153 -14.79 20.48 -12.43
N LEU A 154 -14.36 21.31 -11.49
CA LEU A 154 -15.08 22.55 -11.12
C LEU A 154 -15.10 23.57 -12.27
N ALA A 155 -14.02 23.69 -13.04
CA ALA A 155 -13.99 24.57 -14.20
C ALA A 155 -14.98 24.12 -15.29
N CYS A 156 -15.05 22.82 -15.57
CA CYS A 156 -15.92 22.28 -16.61
C CYS A 156 -17.39 22.17 -16.18
N PHE A 157 -17.66 21.86 -14.91
CA PHE A 157 -18.99 21.47 -14.43
C PHE A 157 -19.51 22.30 -13.25
N GLY A 158 -18.73 23.24 -12.70
CA GLY A 158 -19.06 23.96 -11.46
C GLY A 158 -20.28 24.88 -11.55
N THR A 159 -20.72 25.24 -12.76
CA THR A 159 -21.96 26.01 -12.99
C THR A 159 -23.23 25.13 -12.96
N ARG A 160 -23.08 23.80 -12.94
CA ARG A 160 -24.21 22.86 -12.89
C ARG A 160 -24.68 22.64 -11.46
N SER A 161 -25.93 22.22 -11.29
CA SER A 161 -26.46 21.98 -9.95
C SER A 161 -25.72 20.83 -9.24
N PRO A 162 -25.37 20.97 -7.94
CA PRO A 162 -24.63 19.94 -7.20
C PRO A 162 -25.27 18.55 -7.24
N GLY A 163 -26.61 18.47 -7.27
CA GLY A 163 -27.33 17.20 -7.39
C GLY A 163 -27.11 16.49 -8.72
N LYS A 164 -27.07 17.21 -9.84
CA LYS A 164 -26.81 16.63 -11.17
C LYS A 164 -25.36 16.16 -11.27
N ILE A 165 -24.41 16.97 -10.79
CA ILE A 165 -22.97 16.62 -10.75
C ILE A 165 -22.80 15.33 -9.95
N ASN A 166 -23.28 15.28 -8.71
CA ASN A 166 -23.12 14.11 -7.85
C ASN A 166 -23.80 12.85 -8.39
N LYS A 167 -24.89 12.97 -9.16
CA LYS A 167 -25.52 11.82 -9.83
C LYS A 167 -24.64 11.24 -10.95
N VAL A 168 -24.04 12.10 -11.78
CA VAL A 168 -23.14 11.66 -12.86
C VAL A 168 -21.84 11.11 -12.28
N PHE A 169 -21.20 11.87 -11.40
CA PHE A 169 -19.95 11.47 -10.78
C PHE A 169 -20.10 10.29 -9.82
N GLY A 170 -21.29 10.01 -9.28
CA GLY A 170 -21.54 8.77 -8.57
C GLY A 170 -21.41 7.52 -9.45
N ARG A 171 -21.84 7.60 -10.71
CA ARG A 171 -21.63 6.49 -11.66
C ARG A 171 -20.16 6.37 -12.07
N LEU A 172 -19.48 7.49 -12.27
CA LEU A 172 -18.05 7.51 -12.58
C LEU A 172 -17.21 7.04 -11.38
N GLN A 173 -17.65 7.33 -10.15
CA GLN A 173 -16.96 6.90 -8.94
C GLN A 173 -16.91 5.38 -8.81
N LEU A 174 -17.91 4.67 -9.31
CA LEU A 174 -17.87 3.20 -9.36
C LEU A 174 -16.66 2.71 -10.18
N VAL A 175 -16.39 3.36 -11.31
CA VAL A 175 -15.24 3.03 -12.17
C VAL A 175 -13.92 3.47 -11.51
N SER A 176 -13.85 4.66 -10.91
CA SER A 176 -12.63 5.11 -10.24
C SER A 176 -12.30 4.28 -9.00
N SER A 177 -13.30 3.82 -8.25
CA SER A 177 -13.11 2.95 -7.08
C SER A 177 -12.59 1.57 -7.51
N ALA A 178 -13.14 1.00 -8.59
CA ALA A 178 -12.61 -0.21 -9.20
C ALA A 178 -11.16 -0.03 -9.67
N PHE A 179 -10.87 1.11 -10.32
CA PHE A 179 -9.52 1.45 -10.79
C PHE A 179 -8.54 1.64 -9.63
N MET A 180 -8.98 2.23 -8.52
CA MET A 180 -8.19 2.38 -7.31
C MET A 180 -7.83 1.03 -6.71
N ALA A 181 -8.79 0.13 -6.57
CA ALA A 181 -8.53 -1.24 -6.11
C ALA A 181 -7.61 -2.01 -7.07
N PHE A 182 -7.80 -1.89 -8.38
CA PHE A 182 -6.91 -2.50 -9.36
C PHE A 182 -5.47 -1.95 -9.24
N SER A 183 -5.33 -0.63 -9.13
CA SER A 183 -4.02 0.03 -8.98
C SER A 183 -3.32 -0.39 -7.69
N HIS A 184 -4.09 -0.53 -6.61
CA HIS A 184 -3.61 -1.01 -5.32
C HIS A 184 -3.01 -2.42 -5.46
N GLY A 185 -3.78 -3.38 -5.98
CA GLY A 185 -3.30 -4.75 -6.23
C GLY A 185 -2.07 -4.79 -7.14
N SER A 186 -2.01 -3.92 -8.15
CA SER A 186 -0.87 -3.84 -9.07
C SER A 186 0.43 -3.37 -8.43
N ASN A 187 0.39 -2.67 -7.30
CA ASN A 187 1.60 -2.18 -6.63
C ASN A 187 1.92 -3.01 -5.39
N ASP A 188 0.91 -3.27 -4.55
CA ASP A 188 1.11 -3.79 -3.20
C ASP A 188 1.34 -5.29 -3.15
N ALA A 189 0.56 -6.07 -3.90
CA ALA A 189 0.75 -7.53 -3.95
C ALA A 189 2.16 -7.87 -4.48
N GLN A 190 2.66 -7.08 -5.43
CA GLN A 190 4.00 -7.26 -5.98
C GLN A 190 5.12 -7.09 -4.95
N LYS A 191 4.92 -6.28 -3.90
CA LYS A 191 5.95 -6.12 -2.85
C LYS A 191 6.19 -7.43 -2.13
N VAL A 192 5.11 -8.15 -1.80
CA VAL A 192 5.20 -9.46 -1.16
C VAL A 192 5.75 -10.52 -2.11
N MET A 193 5.34 -10.47 -3.39
CA MET A 193 5.94 -11.32 -4.44
C MET A 193 7.46 -11.15 -4.47
N GLY A 194 7.95 -9.91 -4.45
CA GLY A 194 9.38 -9.60 -4.44
C GLY A 194 10.12 -10.18 -3.24
N ILE A 195 9.51 -10.18 -2.06
CA ILE A 195 10.11 -10.74 -0.83
C ILE A 195 10.14 -12.28 -0.85
N ILE A 196 9.07 -12.92 -1.32
CA ILE A 196 9.06 -14.38 -1.50
C ILE A 196 10.12 -14.78 -2.53
N THR A 197 10.17 -14.09 -3.68
CA THR A 197 11.17 -14.36 -4.72
C THR A 197 12.60 -14.10 -4.22
N LEU A 198 12.83 -13.05 -3.44
CA LEU A 198 14.12 -12.81 -2.76
C LEU A 198 14.51 -14.01 -1.88
N SER A 199 13.59 -14.52 -1.07
CA SER A 199 13.85 -15.71 -0.23
C SER A 199 14.16 -16.95 -1.08
N LEU A 200 13.43 -17.18 -2.18
CA LEU A 200 13.67 -18.30 -3.09
C LEU A 200 15.05 -18.22 -3.77
N VAL A 201 15.47 -17.03 -4.21
CA VAL A 201 16.81 -16.82 -4.80
C VAL A 201 17.88 -17.00 -3.74
N SER A 202 17.75 -16.35 -2.59
CA SER A 202 18.73 -16.47 -1.48
C SER A 202 18.87 -17.92 -0.96
N GLY A 203 17.81 -18.72 -1.08
CA GLY A 203 17.79 -20.13 -0.73
C GLY A 203 18.29 -21.08 -1.83
N GLY A 204 18.66 -20.57 -3.01
CA GLY A 204 19.12 -21.36 -4.16
C GLY A 204 18.03 -22.10 -4.94
N PHE A 205 16.75 -21.78 -4.73
CA PHE A 205 15.62 -22.41 -5.44
C PHE A 205 15.31 -21.73 -6.78
N LEU A 206 15.76 -20.49 -6.97
CA LEU A 206 15.68 -19.75 -8.21
C LEU A 206 17.07 -19.17 -8.54
N GLN A 207 17.42 -19.16 -9.82
CA GLN A 207 18.69 -18.58 -10.31
C GLN A 207 18.58 -17.08 -10.61
N ALA A 208 17.36 -16.56 -10.78
CA ALA A 208 17.08 -15.17 -11.12
C ALA A 208 15.82 -14.66 -10.40
N LEU A 209 15.71 -13.34 -10.27
CA LEU A 209 14.52 -12.65 -9.72
C LEU A 209 13.36 -12.61 -10.73
N GLU A 210 12.97 -13.79 -11.21
CA GLU A 210 11.74 -13.98 -11.97
C GLU A 210 10.66 -14.51 -11.03
N VAL A 211 9.55 -13.78 -10.93
CA VAL A 211 8.46 -14.13 -10.02
C VAL A 211 7.70 -15.34 -10.58
N PRO A 212 7.70 -16.49 -9.88
CA PRO A 212 6.96 -17.66 -10.34
C PRO A 212 5.44 -17.42 -10.30
N PHE A 213 4.71 -18.03 -11.22
CA PHE A 213 3.25 -17.89 -11.29
C PHE A 213 2.53 -18.25 -9.98
N TRP A 214 2.98 -19.29 -9.28
CA TRP A 214 2.38 -19.67 -8.00
C TRP A 214 2.55 -18.59 -6.93
N VAL A 215 3.67 -17.84 -6.94
CA VAL A 215 3.88 -16.71 -6.02
C VAL A 215 2.89 -15.59 -6.35
N ILE A 216 2.69 -15.30 -7.63
CA ILE A 216 1.71 -14.32 -8.09
C ILE A 216 0.31 -14.72 -7.62
N LEU A 217 -0.09 -15.97 -7.87
CA LEU A 217 -1.39 -16.50 -7.48
C LEU A 217 -1.62 -16.41 -5.96
N VAL A 218 -0.64 -16.84 -5.16
CA VAL A 218 -0.75 -16.84 -3.69
C VAL A 218 -0.86 -15.41 -3.14
N CYS A 219 -0.02 -14.48 -3.60
CA CYS A 219 -0.09 -13.07 -3.17
C CYS A 219 -1.38 -12.40 -3.64
N ALA A 220 -1.81 -12.66 -4.89
CA ALA A 220 -3.07 -12.12 -5.41
C ALA A 220 -4.27 -12.56 -4.54
N MET A 221 -4.35 -13.86 -4.21
CA MET A 221 -5.40 -14.39 -3.35
C MET A 221 -5.30 -13.86 -1.92
N ALA A 222 -4.09 -13.76 -1.36
CA ALA A 222 -3.87 -13.21 -0.03
C ALA A 222 -4.33 -11.74 0.08
N MET A 223 -3.98 -10.92 -0.91
CA MET A 223 -4.43 -9.54 -1.03
C MET A 223 -5.96 -9.43 -1.14
N GLY A 224 -6.57 -10.27 -1.98
CA GLY A 224 -8.02 -10.35 -2.13
C GLY A 224 -8.73 -10.73 -0.83
N VAL A 225 -8.24 -11.74 -0.13
CA VAL A 225 -8.75 -12.19 1.17
C VAL A 225 -8.58 -11.10 2.23
N GLY A 226 -7.41 -10.49 2.34
CA GLY A 226 -7.17 -9.37 3.25
C GLY A 226 -8.16 -8.22 3.02
N THR A 227 -8.38 -7.87 1.74
CA THR A 227 -9.37 -6.87 1.35
C THR A 227 -10.80 -7.29 1.75
N ALA A 228 -11.13 -8.57 1.59
CA ALA A 228 -12.45 -9.12 1.91
C ALA A 228 -12.76 -9.13 3.42
N ILE A 229 -11.75 -9.29 4.28
CA ILE A 229 -11.87 -9.13 5.74
C ILE A 229 -12.34 -7.71 6.08
N GLY A 230 -12.01 -6.73 5.23
CA GLY A 230 -12.40 -5.34 5.37
C GLY A 230 -11.34 -4.54 6.09
N GLY A 231 -11.72 -3.71 7.06
CA GLY A 231 -10.82 -2.75 7.71
C GLY A 231 -11.59 -1.61 8.36
N TRP A 232 -12.77 -1.91 8.92
CA TRP A 232 -13.81 -0.91 9.21
C TRP A 232 -13.37 0.24 10.12
N ARG A 233 -12.44 -0.03 11.04
CA ARG A 233 -11.84 1.02 11.89
C ARG A 233 -11.03 2.01 11.04
N VAL A 234 -10.20 1.52 10.13
CA VAL A 234 -9.39 2.33 9.20
C VAL A 234 -10.27 3.02 8.16
N ILE A 235 -11.25 2.30 7.59
CA ILE A 235 -12.27 2.85 6.67
C ILE A 235 -12.98 4.06 7.28
N LYS A 236 -13.36 3.96 8.56
CA LYS A 236 -14.00 5.06 9.30
C LYS A 236 -13.08 6.27 9.43
N THR A 237 -11.79 6.05 9.70
CA THR A 237 -10.77 7.10 9.81
C THR A 237 -10.58 7.85 8.47
N ILE A 238 -10.37 7.15 7.35
CA ILE A 238 -10.16 7.78 6.04
C ILE A 238 -11.45 8.43 5.51
N GLY A 239 -12.56 7.68 5.47
CA GLY A 239 -13.76 8.07 4.73
C GLY A 239 -14.68 9.06 5.45
N VAL A 240 -14.68 9.09 6.78
CA VAL A 240 -15.63 9.91 7.57
C VAL A 240 -14.91 10.97 8.40
N GLN A 241 -13.70 10.68 8.88
CA GLN A 241 -13.02 11.56 9.82
C GLN A 241 -12.10 12.60 9.19
N MET A 242 -11.64 12.43 7.95
CA MET A 242 -10.68 13.36 7.32
C MET A 242 -11.35 14.46 6.48
N LEU A 243 -12.32 14.10 5.65
CA LEU A 243 -13.08 15.01 4.79
C LEU A 243 -14.50 14.46 4.58
N LYS A 244 -15.53 15.31 4.60
CA LYS A 244 -16.90 14.89 4.21
C LYS A 244 -16.98 14.79 2.68
N LEU A 245 -16.86 13.58 2.17
CA LEU A 245 -16.83 13.34 0.73
C LEU A 245 -18.22 13.38 0.09
N GLN A 246 -18.25 13.86 -1.15
CA GLN A 246 -19.37 13.72 -2.08
C GLN A 246 -18.87 12.91 -3.28
N PRO A 247 -19.75 12.31 -4.10
CA PRO A 247 -19.32 11.46 -5.20
C PRO A 247 -18.28 12.08 -6.14
N VAL A 248 -18.41 13.36 -6.46
CA VAL A 248 -17.43 14.09 -7.28
C VAL A 248 -16.04 14.17 -6.63
N HIS A 249 -15.98 14.33 -5.30
CA HIS A 249 -14.73 14.36 -4.55
C HIS A 249 -14.08 12.99 -4.51
N GLY A 250 -14.88 11.93 -4.30
CA GLY A 250 -14.40 10.55 -4.31
C GLY A 250 -13.81 10.18 -5.68
N PHE A 251 -14.54 10.48 -6.76
CA PHE A 251 -14.06 10.27 -8.13
C PHE A 251 -12.73 10.97 -8.40
N ALA A 252 -12.62 12.26 -8.03
CA ALA A 252 -11.39 13.02 -8.25
C ALA A 252 -10.20 12.46 -7.46
N ALA A 253 -10.41 12.12 -6.18
CA ALA A 253 -9.36 11.58 -5.33
C ALA A 253 -8.88 10.19 -5.81
N GLU A 254 -9.81 9.28 -6.07
CA GLU A 254 -9.51 7.91 -6.53
C GLU A 254 -8.84 7.91 -7.89
N THR A 255 -9.35 8.67 -8.86
CA THR A 255 -8.78 8.71 -10.21
C THR A 255 -7.35 9.25 -10.17
N SER A 256 -7.11 10.34 -9.43
CA SER A 256 -5.77 10.90 -9.27
C SER A 256 -4.82 9.90 -8.62
N ALA A 257 -5.24 9.29 -7.51
CA ALA A 257 -4.42 8.34 -6.78
C ALA A 257 -4.08 7.11 -7.63
N SER A 258 -5.08 6.55 -8.31
CA SER A 258 -4.94 5.38 -9.17
C SER A 258 -3.98 5.62 -10.32
N LEU A 259 -4.04 6.81 -10.95
CA LEU A 259 -3.11 7.17 -12.03
C LEU A 259 -1.67 7.23 -11.52
N ILE A 260 -1.43 7.87 -10.38
CA ILE A 260 -0.09 7.95 -9.77
C ILE A 260 0.42 6.55 -9.43
N ILE A 261 -0.42 5.70 -8.86
CA ILE A 261 -0.05 4.32 -8.48
C ILE A 261 0.26 3.49 -9.72
N ILE A 262 -0.60 3.48 -10.75
CA ILE A 262 -0.37 2.72 -11.98
C ILE A 262 0.88 3.18 -12.72
N ILE A 263 1.09 4.49 -12.86
CA ILE A 263 2.29 5.02 -13.52
C ILE A 263 3.54 4.59 -12.73
N SER A 264 3.49 4.67 -11.40
CA SER A 264 4.60 4.20 -10.55
C SER A 264 4.83 2.69 -10.70
N SER A 265 3.77 1.88 -10.68
CA SER A 265 3.84 0.42 -10.89
C SER A 265 4.43 0.07 -12.26
N PHE A 266 4.08 0.81 -13.31
CA PHE A 266 4.62 0.61 -14.65
C PHE A 266 6.14 0.82 -14.70
N PHE A 267 6.65 1.84 -13.99
CA PHE A 267 8.08 2.06 -13.81
C PHE A 267 8.73 1.15 -12.74
N GLY A 268 7.98 0.21 -12.16
CA GLY A 268 8.46 -0.69 -11.10
C GLY A 268 8.78 0.02 -9.79
N LEU A 269 8.22 1.20 -9.55
CA LEU A 269 8.45 1.99 -8.34
C LEU A 269 7.45 1.60 -7.25
N PRO A 270 7.90 1.05 -6.11
CA PRO A 270 7.02 0.82 -4.97
C PRO A 270 6.60 2.16 -4.36
N VAL A 271 5.30 2.37 -4.20
CA VAL A 271 4.74 3.57 -3.57
C VAL A 271 3.84 3.21 -2.40
N SER A 272 3.56 4.17 -1.53
CA SER A 272 2.55 3.99 -0.49
C SER A 272 1.19 4.41 -1.01
N THR A 273 0.37 3.44 -1.39
CA THR A 273 -1.03 3.64 -1.80
C THR A 273 -1.82 4.42 -0.75
N THR A 274 -1.66 4.09 0.55
CA THR A 274 -2.28 4.80 1.67
C THR A 274 -1.92 6.28 1.73
N HIS A 275 -0.64 6.63 1.51
CA HIS A 275 -0.22 8.02 1.44
C HIS A 275 -0.83 8.70 0.22
N VAL A 276 -0.73 8.08 -0.96
CA VAL A 276 -1.19 8.66 -2.24
C VAL A 276 -2.69 8.96 -2.20
N ILE A 277 -3.55 8.02 -1.77
CA ILE A 277 -4.99 8.29 -1.70
C ILE A 277 -5.33 9.32 -0.62
N SER A 278 -4.70 9.22 0.56
CA SER A 278 -4.97 10.15 1.66
C SER A 278 -4.60 11.58 1.27
N THR A 279 -3.46 11.75 0.62
CA THR A 279 -2.99 13.04 0.12
C THR A 279 -3.81 13.54 -1.07
N SER A 280 -4.28 12.68 -1.97
CA SER A 280 -5.24 13.05 -3.00
C SER A 280 -6.56 13.54 -2.42
N ILE A 281 -7.09 12.91 -1.36
CA ILE A 281 -8.27 13.39 -0.64
C ILE A 281 -8.00 14.77 -0.02
N MET A 282 -6.82 14.99 0.57
CA MET A 282 -6.43 16.31 1.11
C MET A 282 -6.38 17.37 0.01
N GLY A 283 -5.81 17.05 -1.16
CA GLY A 283 -5.75 17.93 -2.33
C GLY A 283 -7.13 18.31 -2.85
N VAL A 284 -8.05 17.33 -2.97
CA VAL A 284 -9.46 17.57 -3.32
C VAL A 284 -10.16 18.43 -2.26
N GLY A 285 -9.90 18.20 -0.97
CA GLY A 285 -10.46 19.01 0.11
C GLY A 285 -10.00 20.47 0.06
N ALA A 286 -8.74 20.71 -0.31
CA ALA A 286 -8.17 22.03 -0.42
C ALA A 286 -8.81 22.90 -1.53
N THR A 287 -9.43 22.31 -2.56
CA THR A 287 -10.14 23.10 -3.60
C THR A 287 -11.44 23.71 -3.12
N GLN A 288 -12.06 23.16 -2.07
CA GLN A 288 -13.26 23.72 -1.47
C GLN A 288 -12.89 24.83 -0.50
N ARG A 289 -12.26 24.45 0.62
CA ARG A 289 -11.74 25.33 1.67
C ARG A 289 -10.66 24.54 2.41
N ILE A 290 -9.53 25.17 2.75
CA ILE A 290 -8.47 24.51 3.53
C ILE A 290 -9.04 23.93 4.85
N ARG A 291 -10.01 24.59 5.47
CA ARG A 291 -10.68 24.13 6.70
C ARG A 291 -11.63 22.93 6.51
N ALA A 292 -11.95 22.53 5.27
CA ALA A 292 -12.78 21.36 5.01
C ALA A 292 -12.05 20.07 5.39
N VAL A 293 -10.71 20.07 5.29
CA VAL A 293 -9.86 18.99 5.79
C VAL A 293 -9.73 19.12 7.31
N ARG A 294 -10.02 18.05 8.03
CA ARG A 294 -9.85 17.99 9.48
C ARG A 294 -8.37 17.77 9.82
N TRP A 295 -7.60 18.85 9.85
CA TRP A 295 -6.14 18.82 10.05
C TRP A 295 -5.67 18.12 11.32
N GLY A 296 -6.47 18.11 12.40
CA GLY A 296 -6.14 17.34 13.60
C GLY A 296 -6.12 15.82 13.37
N VAL A 297 -6.93 15.30 12.43
CA VAL A 297 -6.90 13.88 12.02
C VAL A 297 -5.77 13.65 11.04
N ALA A 298 -5.65 14.52 10.02
CA ALA A 298 -4.57 14.43 9.04
C ALA A 298 -3.17 14.45 9.70
N GLY A 299 -2.97 15.30 10.71
CA GLY A 299 -1.72 15.36 11.46
C GLY A 299 -1.42 14.06 12.23
N LYS A 300 -2.42 13.42 12.84
CA LYS A 300 -2.24 12.10 13.49
C LYS A 300 -1.85 11.01 12.49
N ILE A 301 -2.45 11.04 11.30
CA ILE A 301 -2.14 10.12 10.21
C ILE A 301 -0.68 10.32 9.75
N VAL A 302 -0.29 11.56 9.46
CA VAL A 302 1.10 11.90 9.06
C VAL A 302 2.10 11.51 10.15
N LEU A 303 1.74 11.70 11.42
CA LEU A 303 2.58 11.27 12.54
C LEU A 303 2.77 9.74 12.55
N ALA A 304 1.70 8.97 12.35
CA ALA A 304 1.78 7.51 12.24
C ALA A 304 2.66 7.08 11.05
N TRP A 305 2.61 7.80 9.94
CA TRP A 305 3.47 7.55 8.77
C TRP A 305 4.94 7.78 9.10
N PHE A 306 5.25 8.90 9.75
CA PHE A 306 6.61 9.22 10.16
C PHE A 306 7.19 8.15 11.10
N PHE A 307 6.41 7.65 12.06
CA PHE A 307 6.85 6.61 12.99
C PHE A 307 6.88 5.20 12.40
N THR A 308 6.18 4.94 11.30
CA THR A 308 6.11 3.59 10.72
C THR A 308 7.49 3.05 10.32
N LEU A 309 8.31 3.86 9.66
CA LEU A 309 9.64 3.45 9.20
C LEU A 309 10.65 3.18 10.36
N PRO A 310 10.89 4.11 11.31
CA PRO A 310 11.85 3.87 12.39
C PRO A 310 11.42 2.72 13.31
N MET A 311 10.12 2.59 13.58
CA MET A 311 9.62 1.51 14.44
C MET A 311 9.73 0.14 13.75
N SER A 312 9.44 0.05 12.45
CA SER A 312 9.60 -1.20 11.70
C SER A 312 11.07 -1.62 11.58
N ILE A 313 11.98 -0.68 11.36
CA ILE A 313 13.44 -0.92 11.40
C ILE A 313 13.86 -1.48 12.75
N LEU A 314 13.49 -0.81 13.85
CA LEU A 314 13.88 -1.20 15.19
C LEU A 314 13.32 -2.58 15.58
N MET A 315 12.04 -2.82 15.30
CA MET A 315 11.39 -4.10 15.58
C MET A 315 12.04 -5.24 14.82
N ALA A 316 12.27 -5.09 13.51
CA ALA A 316 12.90 -6.13 12.71
C ALA A 316 14.36 -6.38 13.10
N TRP A 317 15.10 -5.32 13.46
CA TRP A 317 16.46 -5.44 13.97
C TRP A 317 16.50 -6.28 15.25
N LEU A 318 15.60 -6.01 16.20
CA LEU A 318 15.50 -6.77 17.45
C LEU A 318 15.12 -8.23 17.21
N ILE A 319 14.07 -8.46 16.41
CA ILE A 319 13.62 -9.82 16.06
C ILE A 319 14.76 -10.60 15.40
N CYS A 320 15.48 -9.99 14.46
CA CYS A 320 16.59 -10.62 13.77
C CYS A 320 17.74 -10.96 14.72
N LYS A 321 18.14 -10.05 15.61
CA LYS A 321 19.17 -10.32 16.63
C LYS A 321 18.78 -11.46 17.57
N ILE A 322 17.51 -11.57 17.94
CA ILE A 322 17.02 -12.65 18.78
C ILE A 322 17.10 -13.98 18.01
N LEU A 323 16.57 -14.03 16.79
CA LEU A 323 16.56 -15.26 15.99
C LEU A 323 17.98 -15.76 15.66
N LEU A 324 18.91 -14.86 15.30
CA LEU A 324 20.31 -15.19 15.05
C LEU A 324 21.09 -15.69 16.28
N ARG A 325 20.55 -15.51 17.50
CA ARG A 325 21.15 -16.07 18.73
C ARG A 325 20.59 -17.45 19.07
N ILE A 326 19.39 -17.76 18.62
CA ILE A 326 18.66 -19.00 18.95
C ILE A 326 18.90 -20.08 17.90
N LEU A 327 19.03 -19.68 16.62
CA LEU A 327 19.23 -20.53 15.45
C LEU A 327 20.66 -20.40 14.92
#